data_AF-A0A1P8U537-F1
#
_entry.id   AF-A0A1P8U537-F1
#
_cell.length_a   1.000
_cell.length_b   1.000
_cell.length_c   1.000
_cell.angle_alpha   90.00
_cell.angle_beta   90.00
_cell.angle_gamma   90.00
#
_symmetry.space_group_name_H-M   'P 1'
#
loop_
_entity.id
_entity.type
_entity.pdbx_description
1 polymer ?
#
loop_
_entity_poly.entity_id
_entity_poly.type
_entity_poly.pdbx_seq_one_letter_code
_entity_poly.pdbx_strand_id
1 'polypeptide(L)'
;MEAYGLRMKTPLTVTDFTEAMAAMGEGFAVRAMEGIEHPVYHAAEDDDVPTGEWTLFALGVRALVNEFMTPIDAAARMPFADAPVTPPAPASDGGGSSGVG
;
A
#
# COMPACT_ATOMS: atom_id res chain seq x y z
N MET A 1 -2.62 0.69 -2.04
CA MET A 1 -1.34 0.25 -1.44
C MET A 1 -1.08 0.89 -0.09
N GLU A 2 -1.33 2.20 0.08
CA GLU A 2 -1.12 2.87 1.37
C GLU A 2 -1.94 2.29 2.52
N ALA A 3 -3.18 1.85 2.26
CA ALA A 3 -4.02 1.13 3.23
C ALA A 3 -3.37 -0.16 3.77
N TYR A 4 -2.39 -0.72 3.05
CA TYR A 4 -1.59 -1.89 3.44
C TYR A 4 -0.20 -1.51 3.99
N GLY A 5 0.03 -0.23 4.27
CA GLY A 5 1.33 0.25 4.79
C GLY A 5 2.45 0.25 3.76
N LEU A 6 2.12 0.25 2.45
CA LEU A 6 3.11 0.21 1.36
C LEU A 6 2.97 1.44 0.45
N ARG A 7 4.10 1.98 0.02
CA ARG A 7 4.19 2.99 -1.04
C ARG A 7 5.09 2.50 -2.17
N MET A 8 4.89 3.06 -3.37
CA MET A 8 5.79 2.80 -4.50
C MET A 8 7.20 3.35 -4.22
N LYS A 9 8.22 2.63 -4.67
CA LYS A 9 9.59 3.15 -4.74
C LYS A 9 9.69 4.13 -5.92
N THR A 10 10.27 5.30 -5.71
CA THR A 10 10.55 6.24 -6.79
C THR A 10 11.72 5.71 -7.64
N PRO A 11 11.67 5.79 -8.99
CA PRO A 11 10.67 6.45 -9.84
C PRO A 11 9.51 5.55 -10.32
N LEU A 12 9.39 4.34 -9.80
CA LEU A 12 8.41 3.35 -10.24
C LEU A 12 6.98 3.76 -9.88
N THR A 13 6.05 3.42 -10.75
CA THR A 13 4.63 3.75 -10.64
C THR A 13 3.78 2.48 -10.47
N VAL A 14 2.53 2.67 -10.05
CA VAL A 14 1.56 1.57 -10.01
C VAL A 14 1.37 0.98 -11.41
N THR A 15 1.41 1.80 -12.46
CA THR A 15 1.32 1.33 -13.85
C THR A 15 2.46 0.38 -14.19
N ASP A 16 3.71 0.75 -13.89
CA ASP A 16 4.87 -0.12 -14.14
C ASP A 16 4.74 -1.47 -13.41
N PHE A 17 4.26 -1.45 -12.15
CA PHE A 17 4.00 -2.67 -11.39
C PHE A 17 2.90 -3.52 -12.05
N THR A 18 1.79 -2.91 -12.49
CA THR A 18 0.70 -3.65 -13.13
C THR A 18 1.10 -4.24 -14.47
N GLU A 19 1.95 -3.55 -15.24
CA GLU A 19 2.50 -4.07 -16.50
C GLU A 19 3.43 -5.26 -16.24
N ALA A 20 4.32 -5.18 -15.24
CA ALA A 20 5.17 -6.29 -14.84
C ALA A 20 4.36 -7.50 -14.35
N MET A 21 3.30 -7.27 -13.56
CA MET A 21 2.37 -8.30 -13.12
C MET A 21 1.62 -8.94 -14.29
N ALA A 22 1.17 -8.15 -15.27
CA ALA A 22 0.49 -8.66 -16.45
C ALA A 22 1.41 -9.56 -17.29
N ALA A 23 2.63 -9.08 -17.60
CA ALA A 23 3.61 -9.86 -18.35
C ALA A 23 3.97 -11.19 -17.65
N MET A 24 4.11 -11.18 -16.32
CA MET A 24 4.32 -12.41 -15.55
C MET A 24 3.10 -13.33 -15.61
N GLY A 25 1.90 -12.78 -15.41
CA GLY A 25 0.64 -13.53 -15.44
C GLY A 25 0.37 -14.18 -16.80
N GLU A 26 0.70 -13.51 -17.89
CA GLU A 26 0.58 -14.03 -19.25
C GLU A 26 1.45 -15.28 -19.45
N GLY A 27 2.70 -15.26 -18.99
CA GLY A 27 3.58 -16.44 -19.06
C GLY A 27 3.04 -17.64 -18.29
N PHE A 28 2.39 -17.40 -17.14
CA PHE A 28 1.72 -18.45 -16.39
C PHE A 28 0.44 -18.94 -17.09
N ALA A 29 -0.35 -18.03 -17.66
CA ALA A 29 -1.56 -18.38 -18.41
C ALA A 29 -1.25 -19.27 -19.63
N VAL A 30 -0.18 -18.98 -20.37
CA VAL A 30 0.27 -19.82 -21.50
C VAL A 30 0.58 -21.26 -21.04
N ARG A 31 1.33 -21.41 -19.95
CA ARG A 31 1.66 -22.74 -19.39
C ARG A 31 0.40 -23.51 -18.99
N ALA A 32 -0.56 -22.84 -18.37
CA ALA A 32 -1.83 -23.47 -17.99
C ALA A 32 -2.60 -23.96 -19.23
N MET A 33 -2.62 -23.19 -20.32
CA MET A 33 -3.24 -23.58 -21.59
C MET A 33 -2.55 -24.77 -22.25
N GLU A 34 -1.24 -24.91 -22.06
CA GLU A 34 -0.45 -26.06 -22.52
C GLU A 34 -0.58 -27.29 -21.60
N GLY A 35 -1.36 -27.19 -20.52
CA GLY A 35 -1.52 -28.25 -19.52
C GLY A 35 -0.27 -28.47 -18.67
N ILE A 36 0.65 -27.51 -18.64
CA ILE A 36 1.86 -27.57 -17.83
C ILE A 36 1.51 -27.13 -16.41
N GLU A 37 1.71 -28.03 -15.45
CA GLU A 37 1.46 -27.75 -14.04
C GLU A 37 2.34 -26.61 -13.51
N HIS A 38 1.77 -25.81 -12.62
CA HIS A 38 2.48 -24.74 -11.95
C HIS A 38 3.34 -25.30 -10.80
N PRO A 39 4.64 -24.97 -10.74
CA PRO A 39 5.48 -25.45 -9.65
C PRO A 39 4.95 -24.99 -8.29
N VAL A 40 4.91 -25.92 -7.34
CA VAL A 40 4.56 -25.70 -5.94
C VAL A 40 5.77 -26.03 -5.07
N TYR A 41 6.05 -25.15 -4.11
CA TYR A 41 7.15 -25.26 -3.16
C TYR A 41 6.61 -25.32 -1.75
N HIS A 42 7.28 -26.09 -0.89
CA HIS A 42 6.98 -26.15 0.53
C HIS A 42 8.19 -25.58 1.26
N ALA A 43 8.03 -24.38 1.82
CA ALA A 43 9.07 -23.67 2.55
C ALA A 43 9.01 -24.01 4.05
N ALA A 44 10.15 -24.34 4.62
CA ALA A 44 10.36 -24.60 6.04
C ALA A 44 10.90 -23.34 6.77
N GLU A 45 11.00 -23.41 8.10
CA GLU A 45 11.43 -22.27 8.94
C GLU A 45 12.87 -21.80 8.67
N ASP A 46 13.70 -22.67 8.10
CA ASP A 46 15.10 -22.42 7.77
C ASP A 46 15.32 -21.92 6.33
N ASP A 47 14.25 -21.78 5.54
CA ASP A 47 14.32 -21.23 4.19
C ASP A 47 14.24 -19.68 4.17
N ASP A 48 14.77 -19.07 3.10
CA ASP A 48 14.74 -17.61 2.88
C ASP A 48 13.36 -17.06 2.47
N VAL A 49 12.41 -17.95 2.20
CA VAL A 49 11.02 -17.63 1.83
C VAL A 49 10.07 -17.92 2.99
N PRO A 50 8.96 -17.19 3.14
CA PRO A 50 8.04 -17.43 4.25
C PRO A 50 7.55 -18.87 4.29
N THR A 51 7.45 -19.45 5.48
CA THR A 51 7.02 -20.84 5.66
C THR A 51 5.65 -21.14 5.06
N GLY A 52 5.46 -22.36 4.57
CA GLY A 52 4.18 -22.85 4.03
C GLY A 52 4.25 -23.25 2.56
N GLU A 53 3.08 -23.48 1.97
CA GLU A 53 2.95 -23.87 0.57
C GLU A 53 2.85 -22.62 -0.33
N TRP A 54 3.66 -22.58 -1.39
CA TRP A 54 3.71 -21.47 -2.35
C TRP A 54 3.74 -21.96 -3.78
N THR A 55 2.93 -21.35 -4.65
CA THR A 55 3.15 -21.47 -6.10
C THR A 55 4.34 -20.59 -6.51
N LEU A 56 5.03 -20.96 -7.59
CA LEU A 56 6.06 -20.09 -8.18
C LEU A 56 5.49 -18.71 -8.54
N PHE A 57 4.22 -18.67 -8.96
CA PHE A 57 3.52 -17.42 -9.24
C PHE A 57 3.45 -16.54 -8.00
N ALA A 58 3.01 -17.07 -6.86
CA ALA A 58 2.89 -16.32 -5.62
C ALA A 58 4.25 -15.79 -5.13
N LEU A 59 5.31 -16.59 -5.25
CA LEU A 59 6.68 -16.14 -4.96
C LEU A 59 7.12 -15.01 -5.92
N GLY A 60 6.78 -15.11 -7.20
CA GLY A 60 7.01 -14.05 -8.19
C GLY A 60 6.29 -12.75 -7.86
N VAL A 61 5.01 -12.81 -7.49
CA VAL A 61 4.23 -11.64 -7.04
C VAL A 61 4.87 -11.01 -5.80
N ARG A 62 5.29 -11.81 -4.82
CA ARG A 62 6.01 -11.32 -3.64
C ARG A 62 7.31 -10.61 -4.02
N ALA A 63 8.09 -11.16 -4.96
CA ALA A 63 9.31 -10.52 -5.44
C ALA A 63 9.02 -9.17 -6.11
N LEU A 64 7.96 -9.09 -6.94
CA LEU A 64 7.54 -7.83 -7.54
C LEU A 64 7.11 -6.80 -6.49
N VAL A 65 6.34 -7.19 -5.48
CA VAL A 65 5.97 -6.28 -4.38
C VAL A 65 7.20 -5.75 -3.66
N ASN A 66 8.14 -6.63 -3.30
CA ASN A 66 9.38 -6.24 -2.63
C ASN A 66 10.26 -5.32 -3.49
N GLU A 67 10.25 -5.49 -4.80
CA GLU A 67 11.04 -4.67 -5.71
C GLU A 67 10.39 -3.32 -5.99
N PHE A 68 9.09 -3.28 -6.25
CA PHE A 68 8.38 -2.06 -6.64
C PHE A 68 7.97 -1.19 -5.44
N MET A 69 7.90 -1.77 -4.23
CA MET A 69 7.30 -1.11 -3.08
C MET A 69 8.24 -1.11 -1.88
N THR A 70 8.01 -0.15 -1.00
CA THR A 70 8.68 -0.04 0.30
C THR A 70 7.63 0.20 1.37
N PRO A 71 7.86 -0.28 2.61
CA PRO A 71 7.02 0.10 3.74
C PRO A 71 6.93 1.62 3.87
N ILE A 72 5.73 2.11 4.18
CA ILE A 72 5.54 3.45 4.73
C ILE A 72 6.00 3.35 6.17
N ASP A 73 7.07 4.09 6.50
CA ASP A 73 7.57 4.13 7.87
C ASP A 73 6.42 4.51 8.82
N ALA A 74 6.18 3.71 9.86
CA ALA A 74 5.12 3.99 10.83
C ALA A 74 5.37 5.34 11.54
N ALA A 75 6.63 5.78 11.63
CA ALA A 75 7.01 7.09 12.15
C ALA A 75 6.66 8.25 11.19
N ALA A 76 6.47 7.98 9.88
CA ALA A 76 6.03 8.96 8.89
C ALA A 76 4.50 9.12 8.85
N ARG A 77 3.74 8.34 9.63
CA ARG A 77 2.35 8.65 9.96
C ARG A 77 2.35 9.88 10.88
N MET A 78 2.44 11.07 10.28
CA MET A 78 2.50 12.34 11.01
C MET A 78 1.39 12.44 12.09
N PRO A 79 1.72 12.98 13.27
CA PRO A 79 0.83 13.09 14.42
C PRO A 79 -0.19 14.22 14.22
N PHE A 80 -1.20 13.99 13.39
CA PHE A 80 -2.39 14.86 13.37
C PHE A 80 -3.41 14.52 14.47
N ALA A 81 -3.10 13.57 15.35
CA ALA A 81 -4.05 13.06 16.34
C ALA A 81 -4.07 13.79 17.69
N ASP A 82 -3.12 14.67 18.01
CA ASP A 82 -3.02 15.30 19.36
C ASP A 82 -2.85 16.83 19.38
N ALA A 83 -3.07 17.53 18.27
CA ALA A 83 -3.13 18.99 18.34
C ALA A 83 -4.44 19.41 19.06
N PRO A 84 -4.40 20.16 20.18
CA PRO A 84 -5.61 20.63 20.82
C PRO A 84 -6.37 21.52 19.83
N VAL A 85 -7.58 21.10 19.47
CA VAL A 85 -8.48 21.90 18.65
C VAL A 85 -8.90 23.09 19.50
N THR A 86 -8.27 24.25 19.29
CA THR A 86 -8.76 25.50 19.89
C THR A 86 -10.09 25.83 19.21
N PRO A 87 -11.22 25.82 19.93
CA PRO A 87 -12.49 26.21 19.33
C PRO A 87 -12.41 27.68 18.90
N PRO A 88 -13.05 28.06 17.77
CA PRO A 88 -13.10 29.45 17.36
C PRO A 88 -13.76 30.30 18.46
N ALA A 89 -13.20 31.48 18.71
CA ALA A 89 -13.75 32.42 19.69
C ALA A 89 -15.22 32.74 19.36
N PRO A 90 -16.10 32.86 20.37
CA PRO A 90 -17.50 33.20 20.13
C PRO A 90 -17.56 34.56 19.42
N ALA A 91 -18.44 34.65 18.42
CA ALA A 91 -18.70 35.90 17.71
C ALA A 91 -19.12 36.97 18.72
N SER A 92 -18.44 38.12 18.68
CA SER A 92 -18.84 39.28 19.45
C SER A 92 -20.23 39.71 18.98
N ASP A 93 -21.25 39.49 19.80
CA ASP A 93 -22.57 40.08 19.61
C ASP A 93 -22.42 41.61 19.64
N GLY A 94 -22.46 42.22 18.46
CA GLY A 94 -22.51 43.66 18.29
C GLY A 94 -23.86 44.19 18.77
N GLY A 95 -24.00 44.40 20.08
CA GLY A 95 -25.13 45.06 20.71
C GLY A 95 -24.69 46.33 21.43
N GLY A 96 -25.10 47.50 20.92
CA GLY A 96 -24.92 48.79 21.60
C GLY A 96 -25.12 49.95 20.63
N SER A 97 -26.37 50.36 20.40
CA SER A 97 -26.99 51.53 21.05
C SER A 97 -26.61 52.85 20.37
N SER A 98 -27.56 53.39 19.59
CA SER A 98 -27.68 54.83 19.38
C SER A 98 -29.10 55.22 19.75
N GLY A 99 -29.25 55.69 20.98
CA GLY A 99 -30.42 56.43 21.42
C GLY A 99 -30.24 57.93 21.24
N VAL A 100 -31.39 58.58 21.09
CA VAL A 100 -31.76 59.95 21.51
C VAL A 100 -31.33 61.11 20.61
N GLY A 101 -32.33 61.87 20.18
CA GLY A 101 -32.21 63.20 19.58
C GLY A 101 -33.45 63.58 18.80
#